data_AF-A0A6N8ULX4-F1
#
_entry.id   AF-A0A6N8ULX4-F1
#
_cell.length_a   1.000
_cell.length_b   1.000
_cell.length_c   1.000
_cell.angle_alpha   90.00
_cell.angle_beta   90.00
_cell.angle_gamma   90.00
#
_symmetry.space_group_name_H-M   'P 1'
#
loop_
_entity.id
_entity.type
_entity.pdbx_description
1 polymer ?
#
loop_
_entity_poly.entity_id
_entity_poly.type
_entity_poly.pdbx_seq_one_letter_code
_entity_poly.pdbx_strand_id
1 'polypeptide(L)'
;MNRLTILLLFICTIGFSQEKGKVFSSTPKTPTEQTERNGVIVVTKNMYGLTFEDNAIPEAYKKAVKTFFKQRLNGYTDLKRYRLNIAKKYGYIYVEDKKMQALE
;
A
#
# COMPACT_ATOMS: atom_id res chain seq x y z
N MET A 1 19.73 -21.31 -42.60
CA MET A 1 20.72 -20.24 -42.37
C MET A 1 19.96 -18.92 -42.32
N ASN A 2 20.10 -18.00 -41.38
CA ASN A 2 20.70 -17.98 -40.05
C ASN A 2 20.11 -16.74 -39.37
N ARG A 3 19.54 -16.94 -38.18
CA ARG A 3 19.71 -16.08 -37.00
C ARG A 3 19.40 -14.58 -37.17
N LEU A 4 18.20 -14.17 -36.73
CA LEU A 4 17.99 -12.83 -36.18
C LEU A 4 17.51 -12.92 -34.73
N THR A 5 18.49 -13.25 -33.91
CA THR A 5 18.76 -12.83 -32.53
C THR A 5 17.72 -11.94 -31.84
N ILE A 6 16.98 -12.55 -30.92
CA ILE A 6 16.64 -12.12 -29.54
C ILE A 6 16.88 -10.61 -29.28
N LEU A 7 15.81 -9.80 -29.31
CA LEU A 7 15.83 -8.40 -28.85
C LEU A 7 14.99 -8.25 -27.57
N LEU A 8 15.71 -8.07 -26.46
CA LEU A 8 15.30 -7.46 -25.19
C LEU A 8 14.06 -8.01 -24.46
N LEU A 9 14.28 -9.13 -23.75
CA LEU A 9 13.74 -9.32 -22.41
C LEU A 9 14.49 -8.38 -21.45
N PHE A 10 13.96 -7.19 -21.19
CA PHE A 10 14.36 -6.38 -20.02
C PHE A 10 13.18 -5.54 -19.54
N ILE A 11 12.06 -6.21 -19.24
CA ILE A 11 11.07 -5.63 -18.33
C ILE A 11 11.70 -5.73 -16.94
N CYS A 12 12.43 -4.69 -16.54
CA CYS A 12 12.80 -4.49 -15.14
C CYS A 12 11.51 -4.49 -14.31
N THR A 13 11.19 -5.63 -13.69
CA THR A 13 10.22 -5.66 -12.62
C THR A 13 10.83 -4.89 -11.46
N ILE A 14 10.52 -3.60 -11.38
CA ILE A 14 10.86 -2.77 -10.22
C ILE A 14 9.97 -3.28 -9.07
N GLY A 15 10.38 -4.39 -8.47
CA GLY A 15 9.80 -4.89 -7.24
C GLY A 15 10.19 -3.90 -6.15
N PHE A 16 9.32 -2.94 -5.86
CA PHE A 16 9.43 -2.12 -4.67
C PHE A 16 9.35 -3.04 -3.45
N SER A 17 10.52 -3.51 -2.99
CA SER A 17 10.64 -4.32 -1.78
C SER A 17 10.45 -3.41 -0.58
N GLN A 18 9.27 -3.47 0.03
CA GLN A 18 8.96 -2.77 1.27
C GLN A 18 9.61 -3.50 2.45
N GLU A 19 10.32 -2.78 3.31
CA GLU A 19 10.85 -3.34 4.54
C GLU A 19 9.70 -3.67 5.51
N LYS A 20 9.78 -4.84 6.15
CA LYS A 20 8.79 -5.29 7.14
C LYS A 20 8.64 -4.26 8.25
N GLY A 21 7.40 -3.92 8.58
CA GLY A 21 6.98 -2.93 9.58
C GLY A 21 6.92 -1.50 9.07
N LYS A 22 7.44 -1.19 7.87
CA LYS A 22 7.50 0.16 7.35
C LYS A 22 6.43 0.40 6.29
N VAL A 23 5.40 1.17 6.64
CA VAL A 23 4.35 1.59 5.69
C VAL A 23 4.92 2.50 4.59
N PHE A 24 5.91 3.34 4.92
CA PHE A 24 6.52 4.29 3.99
C PHE A 24 7.96 3.91 3.68
N SER A 25 8.39 4.15 2.44
CA SER A 25 9.80 4.02 2.09
C SER A 25 10.63 5.05 2.87
N SER A 26 11.85 4.67 3.27
CA SER A 26 12.66 5.46 4.20
C SER A 26 13.29 6.71 3.55
N THR A 27 13.30 6.79 2.22
CA THR A 27 14.06 7.81 1.48
C THR A 27 13.11 8.68 0.65
N PRO A 28 12.75 9.89 1.11
CA PRO A 28 12.08 10.86 0.26
C PRO A 28 13.02 11.21 -0.89
N LYS A 29 12.57 11.02 -2.14
CA LYS A 29 13.33 11.35 -3.34
C LYS A 29 13.26 12.83 -3.68
N THR A 30 12.24 13.53 -3.16
CA THR A 30 12.07 14.97 -3.34
C THR A 30 11.64 15.68 -2.05
N PRO A 31 11.92 16.99 -1.88
CA PRO A 31 11.50 17.76 -0.71
C PRO A 31 9.98 17.79 -0.50
N THR A 32 9.20 17.80 -1.59
CA THR A 32 7.73 17.77 -1.55
C THR A 32 7.16 16.43 -1.11
N GLU A 33 7.88 15.32 -1.32
CA GLU A 33 7.52 13.99 -0.83
C GLU A 33 7.63 13.87 0.70
N GLN A 34 8.35 14.79 1.37
CA GLN A 34 8.34 14.86 2.83
C GLN A 34 6.98 15.27 3.40
N THR A 35 6.21 16.08 2.65
CA THR A 35 4.88 16.57 3.05
C THR A 35 3.79 15.54 2.78
N GLU A 36 3.98 14.69 1.77
CA GLU A 36 3.03 13.65 1.36
C GLU A 36 3.74 12.29 1.28
N ARG A 37 3.87 11.62 2.44
CA ARG A 37 4.45 10.28 2.44
C ARG A 37 3.43 9.28 1.91
N ASN A 38 3.77 8.63 0.80
CA ASN A 38 2.98 7.58 0.19
C ASN A 38 3.59 6.21 0.49
N GLY A 39 2.73 5.26 0.81
CA GLY A 39 3.04 3.94 1.29
C GLY A 39 2.05 2.93 0.76
N VAL A 40 2.34 1.66 0.96
CA VAL A 40 1.47 0.58 0.52
C VAL A 40 1.23 -0.38 1.67
N ILE A 41 -0.01 -0.83 1.84
CA ILE A 41 -0.35 -1.92 2.74
C ILE A 41 -1.04 -3.01 1.95
N VAL A 42 -0.52 -4.22 2.03
CA VAL A 42 -1.13 -5.39 1.42
C VAL A 42 -1.96 -6.13 2.46
N VAL A 43 -3.22 -6.36 2.12
CA VAL A 43 -4.20 -6.99 3.01
C VAL A 43 -5.04 -7.99 2.22
N THR A 44 -5.24 -9.17 2.79
CA THR A 44 -6.13 -10.17 2.25
C THR A 44 -7.45 -10.12 2.98
N LYS A 45 -8.54 -9.91 2.24
CA LYS A 45 -9.90 -10.06 2.76
C LYS A 45 -10.34 -11.51 2.57
N ASN A 46 -10.70 -12.17 3.66
CA ASN A 46 -11.24 -13.52 3.68
C ASN A 46 -12.58 -13.54 4.42
N MET A 47 -13.19 -14.73 4.54
CA MET A 47 -14.47 -14.90 5.23
C MET A 47 -14.43 -14.47 6.70
N TYR A 48 -13.26 -14.54 7.34
CA TYR A 48 -13.04 -14.26 8.76
C TYR A 48 -12.62 -12.81 9.02
N GLY A 49 -12.36 -12.02 7.98
CA GLY A 49 -12.00 -10.61 8.11
C GLY A 49 -10.80 -10.21 7.25
N LEU A 50 -9.93 -9.36 7.81
CA LEU A 50 -8.76 -8.81 7.14
C LEU A 50 -7.48 -9.38 7.74
N THR A 51 -6.63 -9.94 6.90
CA THR A 51 -5.28 -10.42 7.26
C THR A 51 -4.24 -9.53 6.61
N PHE A 52 -3.41 -8.88 7.43
CA PHE A 52 -2.31 -8.04 6.94
C PHE A 52 -1.12 -8.94 6.61
N GLU A 53 -0.51 -8.72 5.44
CA GLU A 53 0.71 -9.48 5.07
C GLU A 53 1.88 -9.09 5.95
N ASP A 54 1.95 -7.81 6.33
CA ASP A 54 2.94 -7.29 7.24
C ASP A 54 2.34 -7.02 8.62
N ASN A 55 2.57 -7.95 9.53
CA ASN A 55 2.10 -7.86 10.91
C ASN A 55 2.85 -6.81 11.75
N ALA A 56 4.00 -6.32 11.31
CA ALA A 56 4.77 -5.31 12.03
C ALA A 56 4.29 -3.88 11.74
N ILE A 57 3.32 -3.70 10.83
CA ILE A 57 2.69 -2.40 10.56
C ILE A 57 2.09 -1.84 11.87
N PRO A 58 2.28 -0.53 12.17
CA PRO A 58 1.71 0.09 13.35
C PRO A 58 0.17 0.01 13.38
N GLU A 59 -0.40 -0.20 14.57
CA GLU A 59 -1.85 -0.44 14.71
C GLU A 59 -2.70 0.73 14.20
N ALA A 60 -2.21 1.97 14.25
CA ALA A 60 -2.88 3.13 13.69
C ALA A 60 -3.24 2.93 12.20
N TYR A 61 -2.31 2.42 11.39
CA TYR A 61 -2.57 2.15 9.97
C TYR A 61 -3.48 0.94 9.77
N LYS A 62 -3.35 -0.10 10.59
CA LYS A 62 -4.26 -1.25 10.56
C LYS A 62 -5.69 -0.84 10.87
N LYS A 63 -5.88 0.04 11.87
CA LYS A 63 -7.18 0.62 12.23
C LYS A 63 -7.76 1.45 11.09
N ALA A 64 -6.96 2.29 10.45
CA ALA A 64 -7.38 3.07 9.28
C ALA A 64 -7.88 2.15 8.14
N VAL A 65 -7.13 1.11 7.81
CA VAL A 65 -7.52 0.12 6.78
C VAL A 65 -8.79 -0.65 7.20
N LYS A 66 -8.90 -1.10 8.44
CA LYS A 66 -10.12 -1.76 8.95
C LYS A 66 -11.34 -0.84 8.81
N THR A 67 -11.20 0.44 9.16
CA THR A 67 -12.26 1.44 9.01
C THR A 67 -12.64 1.65 7.55
N PHE A 68 -11.66 1.76 6.66
CA PHE A 68 -11.88 1.86 5.21
C PHE A 68 -12.75 0.71 4.68
N PHE A 69 -12.41 -0.55 5.01
CA PHE A 69 -13.23 -1.70 4.60
C PHE A 69 -14.61 -1.73 5.26
N LYS A 70 -14.74 -1.28 6.52
CA LYS A 70 -16.04 -1.18 7.20
C LYS A 70 -16.98 -0.19 6.52
N GLN A 71 -16.44 0.91 6.00
CA GLN A 71 -17.22 1.90 5.26
C GLN A 71 -17.73 1.37 3.91
N ARG A 72 -17.29 0.18 3.46
CA ARG A 72 -17.68 -0.48 2.20
C ARG A 72 -17.62 0.46 0.99
N LEU A 73 -16.73 1.44 1.01
CA LEU A 73 -16.59 2.39 -0.07
C LEU A 73 -16.11 1.64 -1.32
N ASN A 74 -16.69 1.94 -2.48
CA ASN A 74 -16.16 1.58 -3.81
C ASN A 74 -15.89 0.09 -4.09
N GLY A 75 -16.67 -0.86 -3.52
CA GLY A 75 -16.62 -2.25 -3.98
C GLY A 75 -15.48 -3.10 -3.41
N TYR A 76 -14.88 -2.70 -2.27
CA TYR A 76 -13.93 -3.52 -1.51
C TYR A 76 -14.63 -4.66 -0.72
N THR A 77 -15.58 -5.33 -1.38
CA THR A 77 -16.42 -6.39 -0.81
C THR A 77 -15.90 -7.78 -1.13
N ASP A 78 -15.11 -7.92 -2.19
CA ASP A 78 -14.65 -9.24 -2.65
C ASP A 78 -13.64 -9.86 -1.69
N LEU A 79 -13.66 -11.18 -1.62
CA LEU A 79 -12.64 -11.96 -0.90
C LEU A 79 -11.41 -12.11 -1.78
N LYS A 80 -10.50 -11.15 -1.69
CA LYS A 80 -9.26 -11.14 -2.45
C LYS A 80 -8.15 -10.40 -1.72
N ARG A 81 -6.96 -10.48 -2.29
CA ARG A 81 -5.79 -9.70 -1.89
C ARG A 81 -5.92 -8.29 -2.47
N TYR A 82 -5.77 -7.29 -1.61
CA TYR A 82 -5.78 -5.87 -1.97
C TYR A 82 -4.43 -5.25 -1.66
N ARG A 83 -3.93 -4.43 -2.59
CA ARG A 83 -2.75 -3.60 -2.41
C ARG A 83 -3.24 -2.17 -2.26
N LEU A 84 -3.30 -1.68 -1.01
CA LEU A 84 -3.86 -0.39 -0.67
C LEU A 84 -2.82 0.71 -0.63
N ASN A 85 -3.09 1.82 -1.30
CA ASN A 85 -2.30 3.04 -1.19
C ASN A 85 -2.62 3.76 0.13
N ILE A 86 -1.58 4.06 0.90
CA ILE A 86 -1.67 4.78 2.17
C ILE A 86 -0.92 6.09 2.03
N ALA A 87 -1.54 7.21 2.40
CA ALA A 87 -0.87 8.49 2.45
C ALA A 87 -0.95 9.09 3.86
N LYS A 88 0.13 9.75 4.27
CA LYS A 88 0.14 10.64 5.43
C LYS A 88 0.17 12.08 4.92
N LYS A 89 -0.90 12.84 5.16
CA LYS A 89 -1.01 14.26 4.77
C LYS A 89 -1.69 15.05 5.89
N TYR A 90 -1.14 16.22 6.24
CA TYR A 90 -1.72 17.15 7.22
C TYR A 90 -2.09 16.52 8.58
N GLY A 91 -1.31 15.56 9.08
CA GLY A 91 -1.59 14.87 10.35
C GLY A 91 -2.73 13.84 10.27
N TYR A 92 -3.16 13.44 9.07
CA TYR A 92 -4.16 12.40 8.86
C TYR A 92 -3.61 11.24 8.03
N ILE A 93 -4.19 10.06 8.25
CA ILE A 93 -4.00 8.87 7.44
C ILE A 93 -5.11 8.81 6.38
N TYR A 94 -4.69 8.64 5.14
CA TYR A 94 -5.55 8.42 3.99
C TYR A 94 -5.34 6.99 3.47
N VAL A 95 -6.44 6.33 3.09
CA VAL A 95 -6.46 5.02 2.43
C VAL A 95 -7.16 5.20 1.10
N GLU A 96 -6.49 4.92 -0.03
CA GLU A 96 -7.03 5.16 -1.39
C GLU A 96 -7.64 6.56 -1.54
N ASP A 97 -6.88 7.58 -1.13
CA ASP A 97 -7.26 9.00 -1.10
C ASP A 97 -8.47 9.35 -0.20
N LYS A 98 -8.98 8.40 0.58
CA LYS A 98 -10.04 8.64 1.56
C LYS A 98 -9.45 8.89 2.93
N LYS A 99 -9.81 10.04 3.53
CA LYS A 99 -9.43 10.43 4.89
C LYS A 99 -10.02 9.47 5.91
N MET A 100 -9.18 8.80 6.71
CA MET A 100 -9.64 7.82 7.69
C MET A 100 -9.59 8.33 9.12
N GLN A 101 -8.39 8.70 9.59
CA GLN A 101 -8.17 9.04 11.00
C GLN A 101 -7.01 10.02 11.15
N ALA A 102 -6.99 10.73 12.27
CA ALA A 102 -5.82 11.51 12.67
C ALA A 102 -4.66 10.57 13.01
N LEU A 103 -3.44 11.05 12.80
CA LEU A 103 -2.23 10.43 13.27
C LEU A 103 -1.98 10.93 14.69
N GLU A 104 -2.43 10.16 15.68
CA GLU A 104 -2.16 10.37 17.11
C GLU A 104 -0.75 9.89 17.47
#